data_AF-A0A2V9PRW3-F1
#
_entry.id   AF-A0A2V9PRW3-F1
#
_cell.length_a   1.000
_cell.length_b   1.000
_cell.length_c   1.000
_cell.angle_alpha   90.00
_cell.angle_beta   90.00
_cell.angle_gamma   90.00
#
_symmetry.space_group_name_H-M   'P 1'
#
loop_
_entity.id
_entity.type
_entity.pdbx_description
1 polymer ?
#
loop_
_entity_poly.entity_id
_entity_poly.type
_entity_poly.pdbx_seq_one_letter_code
_entity_poly.pdbx_strand_id
1 'polypeptide(L)'
;MNNRPLQVEELFIKSFDLKSLRERSGLPHPLSKFASNGAIKDGPCADTVLQFIKDLSLSEPESARRNNAEWFLLESEKAFFVACASAGIDAERLRGHLKLCQREE
;
A
#
# COMPACT_ATOMS: atom_id res chain seq x y z
N MET A 1 -4.19 31.81 18.97
CA MET A 1 -4.60 31.03 17.79
C MET A 1 -3.35 30.38 17.21
N ASN A 2 -3.06 29.13 17.60
CA ASN A 2 -1.86 28.43 17.17
C ASN A 2 -2.14 27.68 15.86
N ASN A 3 -1.90 28.35 14.73
CA ASN A 3 -1.86 27.70 13.43
C ASN A 3 -0.55 26.90 13.33
N ARG A 4 -0.53 25.67 13.84
CA ARG A 4 0.60 24.75 13.63
C ARG A 4 0.66 24.37 12.14
N PRO A 5 1.83 24.37 11.49
CA PRO A 5 2.00 24.04 10.08
C PRO A 5 1.90 22.53 9.78
N LEU A 6 1.14 21.76 10.55
CA LEU A 6 1.01 20.31 10.38
C LEU A 6 0.15 19.90 9.18
N GLN A 7 -0.52 20.85 8.52
CA GLN A 7 -1.38 20.54 7.38
C GLN A 7 -0.65 20.57 6.05
N VAL A 8 0.47 21.30 5.92
CA VAL A 8 1.07 21.54 4.60
C VAL A 8 1.76 20.28 4.08
N GLU A 9 2.51 19.58 4.92
CA GLU A 9 3.17 18.31 4.56
C GLU A 9 2.15 17.18 4.31
N GLU A 10 1.09 17.10 5.13
CA GLU A 10 -0.02 16.17 4.88
C GLU A 10 -0.82 16.51 3.61
N LEU A 11 -1.00 17.80 3.31
CA LEU A 11 -1.60 18.28 2.06
C LEU A 11 -0.68 18.02 0.87
N PHE A 12 0.64 18.14 1.04
CA PHE A 12 1.62 17.74 0.03
C PHE A 12 1.56 16.24 -0.21
N ILE A 13 1.45 15.41 0.83
CA ILE A 13 1.29 13.95 0.70
C ILE A 13 -0.07 13.58 0.06
N LYS A 14 -1.13 14.34 0.36
CA LYS A 14 -2.48 14.15 -0.24
C LYS A 14 -2.58 14.65 -1.69
N SER A 15 -1.78 15.67 -2.06
CA SER A 15 -1.83 16.34 -3.36
C SER A 15 -0.72 15.92 -4.31
N PHE A 16 0.37 15.31 -3.83
CA PHE A 16 1.42 14.81 -4.70
C PHE A 16 0.97 13.52 -5.33
N ASP A 17 0.96 13.53 -6.66
CA ASP A 17 1.12 12.31 -7.43
C ASP A 17 2.49 11.70 -7.08
N LEU A 18 2.51 10.91 -6.01
CA LEU A 18 3.69 10.22 -5.50
C LEU A 18 4.30 9.30 -6.55
N LYS A 19 3.48 8.80 -7.49
CA LYS A 19 3.94 8.04 -8.64
C LYS A 19 4.74 8.94 -9.58
N SER A 20 4.20 10.08 -10.00
CA SER A 20 4.95 11.05 -10.81
C SER A 20 6.22 11.55 -10.13
N LEU A 21 6.20 11.80 -8.82
CA LEU A 21 7.41 12.20 -8.09
C LEU A 21 8.45 11.07 -8.11
N ARG A 22 8.02 9.84 -7.81
CA ARG A 22 8.90 8.67 -7.82
C ARG A 22 9.57 8.49 -9.17
N GLU A 23 8.81 8.58 -10.26
CA GLU A 23 9.30 8.47 -11.63
C GLU A 23 10.34 9.55 -11.95
N ARG A 24 10.09 10.82 -11.60
CA ARG A 24 11.02 11.93 -11.82
C ARG A 24 12.28 11.86 -10.96
N SER A 25 12.17 11.33 -9.75
CA SER A 25 13.27 11.25 -8.78
C SER A 25 14.03 9.93 -8.82
N GLY A 26 13.61 8.97 -9.66
CA GLY A 26 14.22 7.63 -9.74
C GLY A 26 14.06 6.82 -8.46
N LEU A 27 13.05 7.12 -7.63
CA LEU A 27 12.83 6.39 -6.39
C LEU A 27 12.24 5.00 -6.70
N PRO A 28 12.58 3.95 -5.93
CA PRO A 28 11.98 2.63 -6.11
C PRO A 28 10.50 2.63 -5.73
N HIS A 29 9.74 1.68 -6.29
CA HIS A 29 8.35 1.48 -5.90
C HIS A 29 8.28 1.06 -4.42
N PRO A 30 7.29 1.51 -3.62
CA PRO A 30 7.22 1.12 -2.20
C PRO A 30 7.13 -0.40 -1.99
N LEU A 31 6.55 -1.10 -2.96
CA LEU A 31 6.46 -2.57 -2.97
C LEU A 31 7.64 -3.27 -3.66
N SER A 32 8.70 -2.56 -4.06
CA SER A 32 9.85 -3.14 -4.80
C SER A 32 10.52 -4.30 -4.05
N LYS A 33 10.52 -4.29 -2.71
CA LYS A 33 11.05 -5.41 -1.91
C LYS A 33 10.28 -6.73 -2.12
N PHE A 34 9.03 -6.63 -2.57
CA PHE A 34 8.14 -7.75 -2.86
C PHE A 34 7.98 -8.00 -4.37
N ALA A 35 8.84 -7.41 -5.22
CA ALA A 35 8.79 -7.69 -6.65
C ALA A 35 9.16 -9.15 -6.94
N SER A 36 8.32 -9.87 -7.68
CA SER A 36 8.56 -11.28 -8.02
C SER A 36 9.73 -11.47 -8.99
N ASN A 37 9.92 -10.53 -9.92
CA ASN A 37 10.98 -10.55 -10.93
C ASN A 37 11.86 -9.29 -10.88
N GLY A 38 12.01 -8.68 -9.71
CA GLY A 38 12.85 -7.48 -9.52
C GLY A 38 12.24 -6.15 -10.01
N ALA A 39 11.08 -6.18 -10.66
CA ALA A 39 10.35 -4.97 -11.07
C ALA A 39 8.85 -5.07 -10.73
N ILE A 40 8.29 -3.95 -10.29
CA ILE A 40 6.84 -3.77 -10.09
C ILE A 40 6.24 -3.16 -11.36
N LYS A 41 5.06 -3.65 -11.75
CA LYS A 41 4.26 -3.05 -12.82
C LYS A 41 3.38 -1.96 -12.23
N ASP A 42 3.79 -0.72 -12.43
CA ASP A 42 2.99 0.43 -12.08
C ASP A 42 1.65 0.42 -12.81
N GLY A 43 0.55 0.56 -12.07
CA GLY A 43 -0.79 0.53 -12.62
C GLY A 43 -1.85 0.21 -11.57
N PRO A 44 -3.12 0.10 -12.00
CA PRO A 44 -4.26 0.03 -11.08
C PRO A 44 -4.17 -1.07 -10.03
N CYS A 45 -3.58 -2.22 -10.38
CA CYS A 45 -3.39 -3.32 -9.43
C CYS A 45 -2.35 -3.00 -8.36
N ALA A 46 -1.21 -2.41 -8.72
CA ALA A 46 -0.20 -1.99 -7.75
C ALA A 46 -0.73 -0.87 -6.85
N ASP A 47 -1.46 0.09 -7.43
CA ASP A 47 -2.10 1.18 -6.71
C ASP A 47 -3.19 0.66 -5.75
N THR A 48 -3.99 -0.32 -6.16
CA THR A 48 -5.01 -0.95 -5.32
C THR A 48 -4.39 -1.65 -4.11
N VAL A 49 -3.33 -2.45 -4.32
CA VAL A 49 -2.63 -3.13 -3.22
C VAL A 49 -2.03 -2.10 -2.24
N LEU A 50 -1.41 -1.04 -2.76
CA LEU A 50 -0.89 0.06 -1.94
C LEU A 50 -1.98 0.76 -1.14
N GLN A 51 -3.15 1.01 -1.74
CA GLN A 51 -4.25 1.67 -1.06
C GLN A 51 -4.77 0.82 0.10
N PHE A 52 -4.97 -0.49 -0.10
CA PHE A 52 -5.39 -1.36 0.98
C PHE A 52 -4.34 -1.47 2.09
N ILE A 53 -3.04 -1.48 1.77
CA ILE A 53 -1.98 -1.45 2.81
C ILE A 53 -2.07 -0.17 3.65
N LYS A 54 -2.29 0.97 3.00
CA LYS A 54 -2.51 2.25 3.71
C LYS A 54 -3.76 2.21 4.57
N ASP A 55 -4.85 1.69 4.03
CA ASP A 55 -6.12 1.60 4.75
C ASP A 55 -6.00 0.68 5.97
N LEU A 56 -5.26 -0.43 5.85
CA LEU A 56 -4.95 -1.31 6.98
C LEU A 56 -4.10 -0.60 8.04
N SER A 57 -3.13 0.23 7.64
CA SER A 57 -2.16 0.83 8.57
C SER A 57 -2.63 2.13 9.22
N LEU A 58 -3.49 2.90 8.55
CA LEU A 58 -3.80 4.28 8.93
C LEU A 58 -5.29 4.52 9.24
N SER A 59 -6.18 3.59 8.86
CA SER A 59 -7.60 3.76 9.18
C SER A 59 -7.87 3.42 10.63
N GLU A 60 -8.87 4.09 11.20
CA GLU A 60 -9.36 3.81 12.56
C GLU A 60 -9.67 2.31 12.74
N PRO A 61 -9.34 1.74 13.91
CA PRO A 61 -9.79 0.40 14.29
C PRO A 61 -11.31 0.26 14.07
N GLU A 62 -11.74 -0.92 13.62
CA GLU A 62 -13.15 -1.26 13.32
C GLU A 62 -13.81 -0.46 12.18
N SER A 63 -13.11 0.47 11.54
CA SER A 63 -13.65 1.18 10.38
C SER A 63 -13.89 0.24 9.20
N ALA A 64 -14.94 0.50 8.42
CA ALA A 64 -15.24 -0.29 7.21
C ALA A 64 -14.05 -0.33 6.23
N ARG A 65 -13.21 0.72 6.19
CA ARG A 65 -12.00 0.74 5.36
C ARG A 65 -10.95 -0.25 5.87
N ARG A 66 -10.66 -0.25 7.18
CA ARG A 66 -9.73 -1.20 7.78
C ARG A 66 -10.22 -2.65 7.58
N ASN A 67 -11.49 -2.91 7.85
CA ASN A 67 -12.07 -4.26 7.71
C ASN A 67 -11.99 -4.76 6.25
N ASN A 68 -12.28 -3.89 5.28
CA ASN A 68 -12.15 -4.24 3.87
C ASN A 68 -10.69 -4.48 3.47
N ALA A 69 -9.75 -3.70 4.01
CA ALA A 69 -8.33 -3.88 3.78
C ALA A 69 -7.80 -5.19 4.37
N GLU A 70 -8.22 -5.52 5.58
CA GLU A 70 -7.90 -6.78 6.24
C GLU A 70 -8.42 -7.97 5.42
N TRP A 71 -9.71 -7.93 5.05
CA TRP A 71 -10.31 -8.96 4.19
C TRP A 71 -9.55 -9.11 2.87
N PHE A 72 -9.28 -8.00 2.17
CA PHE A 72 -8.57 -8.05 0.88
C PHE A 72 -7.15 -8.60 1.04
N LEU A 73 -6.36 -8.08 1.98
CA LEU A 73 -4.94 -8.40 2.09
C LEU A 73 -4.68 -9.77 2.71
N LEU A 74 -5.46 -10.17 3.72
CA LEU A 74 -5.15 -11.31 4.57
C LEU A 74 -6.03 -12.53 4.33
N GLU A 75 -7.28 -12.33 3.90
CA GLU A 75 -8.29 -13.40 3.77
C GLU A 75 -8.58 -13.77 2.31
N SER A 76 -8.73 -12.77 1.44
CA SER A 76 -9.16 -12.98 0.06
C SER A 76 -8.04 -13.62 -0.75
N GLU A 77 -8.17 -14.89 -1.13
CA GLU A 77 -7.18 -15.53 -2.01
C GLU A 77 -7.28 -14.96 -3.44
N LYS A 78 -8.44 -15.08 -4.08
CA LYS A 78 -8.54 -14.75 -5.51
C LYS A 78 -8.24 -13.28 -5.81
N ALA A 79 -8.84 -12.33 -5.08
CA ALA A 79 -8.70 -10.91 -5.41
C ALA A 79 -7.27 -10.42 -5.18
N PHE A 80 -6.68 -10.78 -4.03
CA PHE A 80 -5.32 -10.39 -3.67
C PHE A 80 -4.28 -10.98 -4.60
N PHE A 81 -4.32 -12.29 -4.86
CA PHE A 81 -3.31 -12.95 -5.68
C PHE A 81 -3.38 -12.50 -7.14
N VAL A 82 -4.58 -12.27 -7.68
CA VAL A 82 -4.74 -11.73 -9.04
C VAL A 82 -4.19 -10.31 -9.14
N ALA A 83 -4.47 -9.45 -8.15
CA ALA A 83 -3.92 -8.10 -8.12
C ALA A 83 -2.39 -8.11 -8.01
N CYS A 84 -1.83 -8.94 -7.13
CA CYS A 84 -0.38 -9.09 -6.97
C CYS A 84 0.29 -9.62 -8.23
N ALA A 85 -0.26 -10.67 -8.85
CA ALA A 85 0.28 -11.23 -10.09
C ALA A 85 0.27 -10.19 -11.23
N SER A 86 -0.81 -9.42 -11.34
CA SER A 86 -0.95 -8.35 -12.34
C SER A 86 0.03 -7.20 -12.09
N ALA A 87 0.36 -6.93 -10.83
CA ALA A 87 1.32 -5.90 -10.40
C ALA A 87 2.78 -6.38 -10.38
N GLY A 88 3.07 -7.67 -10.61
CA GLY A 88 4.42 -8.23 -10.47
C GLY A 88 4.90 -8.34 -9.01
N ILE A 89 3.97 -8.50 -8.07
CA ILE A 89 4.22 -8.66 -6.64
C ILE A 89 4.19 -10.15 -6.27
N ASP A 90 5.16 -10.57 -5.47
CA ASP A 90 5.14 -11.84 -4.74
C ASP A 90 4.09 -11.77 -3.61
N ALA A 91 2.91 -12.29 -3.92
CA ALA A 91 1.74 -12.27 -3.04
C ALA A 91 2.01 -12.98 -1.70
N GLU A 92 2.63 -14.15 -1.74
CA GLU A 92 2.92 -14.97 -0.56
C GLU A 92 3.87 -14.24 0.38
N ARG A 93 4.95 -13.69 -0.17
CA ARG A 93 5.94 -12.94 0.61
C ARG A 93 5.34 -11.67 1.20
N LEU A 94 4.52 -10.94 0.45
CA LEU A 94 3.85 -9.75 0.94
C LEU A 94 2.86 -10.08 2.07
N ARG A 95 1.95 -11.04 1.85
CA ARG A 95 0.96 -11.45 2.87
C ARG A 95 1.63 -12.01 4.12
N GLY A 96 2.70 -12.79 3.97
CA GLY A 96 3.49 -13.29 5.09
C GLY A 96 4.09 -12.14 5.91
N HIS A 97 4.63 -11.11 5.25
CA HIS A 97 5.13 -9.92 5.94
C HIS A 97 4.03 -9.15 6.68
N LEU A 98 2.88 -8.91 6.03
CA LEU A 98 1.75 -8.21 6.65
C LEU A 98 1.23 -8.94 7.89
N LYS A 99 1.15 -10.28 7.84
CA LYS A 99 0.75 -11.11 9.00
C LYS A 99 1.74 -11.05 10.16
N LEU A 100 3.03 -10.86 9.88
CA LEU A 100 4.03 -10.67 10.93
C LEU A 100 3.85 -9.32 11.62
N CYS A 101 3.67 -8.24 10.84
CA CYS A 101 3.47 -6.90 11.39
C CYS A 101 2.21 -6.81 12.27
N GLN A 102 1.12 -7.48 11.91
CA GLN A 102 -0.12 -7.51 12.72
C GLN A 102 0.02 -8.26 14.06
N ARG A 103 1.08 -9.06 14.25
CA ARG A 103 1.31 -9.76 15.54
C ARG A 103 2.19 -8.97 16.50
N GLU A 104 2.80 -7.90 16.02
CA GLU A 104 3.68 -7.03 16.81
C GLU A 104 2.96 -5.78 17.34
N GLU A 105 1.67 -5.61 17.00
CA GLU A 105 0.72 -4.64 17.58
C GLU A 105 -0.03 -5.24 18.78
#